data_AF-A0A814LEH6-F1
#
_entry.id   AF-A0A814LEH6-F1
#
_cell.length_a   1.000
_cell.length_b   1.000
_cell.length_c   1.000
_cell.angle_alpha   90.00
_cell.angle_beta   90.00
_cell.angle_gamma   90.00
#
_symmetry.space_group_name_H-M   'P 1'
#
loop_
_entity.id
_entity.type
_entity.pdbx_description
1 polymer ?
#
loop_
_entity_poly.entity_id
_entity_poly.type
_entity_poly.pdbx_seq_one_letter_code
_entity_poly.pdbx_strand_id
1 'polypeptide(L)'
;MSHAITSQFLIFNKELKHITSLTLNQSKQLIHIVQYLYDSDIVHRDIRPQNLMLDYREKRLKLIDFGFAFKYEINEMPKKLPIFGTVTYATYELLTCYYESISNKQYAPLYDYERTFDLKCALNVIIYKISNKVQIELNAIEQLSPPEKLLRSLTLWENCKKKNQIYSDLLGLINNLSVSSDFDGFERQLEKLYYCGTNIII
;
A
#
# COMPACT_ATOMS: atom_id res chain seq x y z
N MET A 1 -31.76 7.53 28.67
CA MET A 1 -31.59 8.42 27.50
C MET A 1 -30.30 9.21 27.65
N SER A 2 -29.25 8.82 26.92
CA SER A 2 -28.35 9.74 26.19
C SER A 2 -27.29 8.89 25.48
N HIS A 3 -27.63 8.36 24.31
CA HIS A 3 -26.63 7.98 23.32
C HIS A 3 -26.14 9.27 22.67
N ALA A 4 -24.95 9.72 23.07
CA ALA A 4 -24.14 10.60 22.26
C ALA A 4 -22.92 9.78 21.84
N ILE A 5 -23.00 9.18 20.66
CA ILE A 5 -21.83 8.67 19.96
C ILE A 5 -21.05 9.93 19.54
N THR A 6 -20.17 10.40 20.43
CA THR A 6 -19.16 11.38 20.05
C THR A 6 -18.22 10.69 19.08
N SER A 7 -18.33 11.03 17.80
CA SER A 7 -17.29 10.87 16.81
C SER A 7 -15.99 11.47 17.38
N GLN A 8 -15.14 10.61 17.95
CA GLN A 8 -13.84 11.02 18.49
C GLN A 8 -12.95 11.39 17.32
N PHE A 9 -12.84 12.68 17.03
CA PHE A 9 -11.80 13.19 16.15
C PHE A 9 -10.43 12.90 16.80
N LEU A 10 -9.53 12.25 16.05
CA LEU A 10 -8.11 12.19 16.39
C LEU A 10 -7.49 13.54 16.01
N ILE A 11 -7.43 14.46 16.96
CA ILE A 11 -6.77 15.76 16.78
C ILE A 11 -5.27 15.58 17.01
N PHE A 12 -4.48 15.67 15.94
CA PHE A 12 -3.04 15.73 16.04
C PHE A 12 -2.62 17.16 16.41
N ASN A 13 -2.14 17.37 17.63
CA ASN A 13 -1.60 18.67 18.09
C ASN A 13 -0.23 19.03 17.47
N LYS A 14 0.12 18.44 16.33
CA LYS A 14 1.46 18.49 15.73
C LYS A 14 1.39 18.93 14.28
N GLU A 15 2.46 19.56 13.82
CA GLU A 15 2.63 19.92 12.40
C GLU A 15 2.84 18.65 11.57
N LEU A 16 1.74 18.09 11.07
CA LEU A 16 1.76 17.05 10.05
C LEU A 16 1.99 17.69 8.68
N LYS A 17 2.92 17.13 7.91
CA LYS A 17 3.21 17.54 6.53
C LYS A 17 3.17 16.33 5.62
N HIS A 18 2.74 16.54 4.37
CA HIS A 18 2.84 15.52 3.34
C HIS A 18 4.29 15.13 3.10
N ILE A 19 4.53 13.84 2.92
CA ILE A 19 5.87 13.31 2.69
C ILE A 19 6.28 13.40 1.22
N THR A 20 7.38 14.10 0.94
CA THR A 20 7.89 14.29 -0.43
C THR A 20 8.77 13.11 -0.87
N SER A 21 9.66 12.63 0.00
CA SER A 21 10.54 11.47 -0.20
C SER A 21 10.53 10.53 1.01
N LEU A 22 10.86 9.25 0.81
CA LEU A 22 10.99 8.26 1.88
C LEU A 22 12.46 7.85 2.07
N THR A 23 13.02 8.23 3.22
CA THR A 23 14.29 7.65 3.72
C THR A 23 14.10 6.17 4.09
N LEU A 24 15.19 5.40 4.15
CA LEU A 24 15.15 4.00 4.61
C LEU A 24 14.46 3.87 5.98
N ASN A 25 14.77 4.77 6.92
CA ASN A 25 14.14 4.77 8.24
C ASN A 25 12.62 5.02 8.18
N GLN A 26 12.15 5.91 7.30
CA GLN A 26 10.72 6.14 7.14
C GLN A 26 10.02 4.98 6.42
N SER A 27 10.71 4.31 5.49
CA SER A 27 10.19 3.08 4.87
C SER A 27 10.05 1.96 5.90
N LYS A 28 11.03 1.76 6.77
CA LYS A 28 10.90 0.84 7.92
C LYS A 28 9.74 1.23 8.84
N GLN A 29 9.56 2.51 9.13
CA GLN A 29 8.39 2.96 9.90
C GLN A 29 7.07 2.62 9.21
N LEU A 30 6.99 2.73 7.88
CA LEU A 30 5.82 2.29 7.12
C LEU A 30 5.59 0.78 7.27
N ILE A 31 6.66 -0.02 7.16
CA ILE A 31 6.57 -1.48 7.35
C ILE A 31 6.08 -1.83 8.75
N HIS A 32 6.63 -1.21 9.80
CA HIS A 32 6.17 -1.41 11.17
C HIS A 32 4.69 -0.99 11.38
N ILE A 33 4.25 0.10 10.74
CA ILE A 33 2.83 0.50 10.80
C ILE A 33 1.96 -0.58 10.16
N VAL A 34 2.35 -1.10 9.00
CA VAL A 34 1.60 -2.18 8.32
C VAL A 34 1.63 -3.48 9.12
N GLN A 35 2.78 -3.82 9.73
CA GLN A 35 2.90 -4.97 10.61
C GLN A 35 1.94 -4.86 11.80
N TYR A 36 1.84 -3.68 12.41
CA TYR A 36 0.89 -3.44 13.49
C TYR A 36 -0.57 -3.66 13.05
N LEU A 37 -0.94 -3.21 11.84
CA LEU A 37 -2.27 -3.44 11.28
C LEU A 37 -2.50 -4.93 11.00
N TYR A 38 -1.52 -5.60 10.39
CA TYR A 38 -1.52 -7.03 10.14
C TYR A 38 -1.78 -7.79 11.45
N ASP A 39 -0.99 -7.55 12.49
CA ASP A 39 -1.12 -8.19 13.81
C ASP A 39 -2.46 -7.88 14.51
N SER A 40 -3.08 -6.76 14.17
CA SER A 40 -4.39 -6.35 14.67
C SER A 40 -5.57 -6.87 13.84
N ASP A 41 -5.30 -7.66 12.82
CA ASP A 41 -6.26 -8.17 11.82
C ASP A 41 -7.00 -7.05 11.09
N ILE A 42 -6.30 -5.96 10.78
CA ILE A 42 -6.84 -4.80 10.06
C ILE A 42 -6.17 -4.70 8.69
N VAL A 43 -6.98 -4.51 7.66
CA VAL A 43 -6.55 -4.09 6.31
C VAL A 43 -7.07 -2.68 6.06
N HIS A 44 -6.18 -1.73 5.86
CA HIS A 44 -6.46 -0.33 5.55
C HIS A 44 -7.04 -0.14 4.14
N ARG A 45 -6.57 -0.90 3.15
CA ARG A 45 -7.06 -0.91 1.75
C ARG A 45 -6.82 0.36 0.92
N ASP A 46 -6.14 1.38 1.47
CA ASP A 46 -5.81 2.62 0.74
C ASP A 46 -4.47 3.21 1.21
N ILE A 47 -3.44 2.36 1.29
CA ILE A 47 -2.08 2.81 1.52
C ILE A 47 -1.55 3.50 0.27
N ARG A 48 -1.37 4.82 0.37
CA ARG A 48 -0.92 5.70 -0.72
C ARG A 48 -0.17 6.91 -0.15
N PRO A 49 0.65 7.62 -0.94
CA PRO A 49 1.44 8.75 -0.46
C PRO A 49 0.62 9.86 0.22
N GLN A 50 -0.63 10.06 -0.21
CA GLN A 50 -1.54 11.08 0.33
C GLN A 50 -2.00 10.75 1.76
N ASN A 51 -2.02 9.46 2.11
CA ASN A 51 -2.38 8.96 3.44
C ASN A 51 -1.14 8.78 4.34
N LEU A 52 0.05 9.16 3.87
CA LEU A 52 1.28 9.17 4.65
C LEU A 52 1.64 10.60 5.05
N MET A 53 1.52 10.86 6.36
CA MET A 53 1.88 12.12 6.98
C MET A 53 3.21 11.98 7.74
N LEU A 54 3.99 13.05 7.77
CA LEU A 54 5.18 13.16 8.60
C LEU A 54 4.91 14.12 9.75
N ASP A 55 5.06 13.63 10.97
CA ASP A 55 5.22 14.48 12.14
C ASP A 55 6.59 15.17 12.05
N TYR A 56 6.60 16.45 11.70
CA TYR A 56 7.85 17.18 11.45
C TYR A 56 8.76 17.26 12.68
N ARG A 57 8.16 17.34 13.88
CA ARG A 57 8.93 17.50 15.14
C ARG A 57 9.60 16.20 15.54
N GLU A 58 8.91 15.08 15.39
CA GLU A 58 9.43 13.76 15.80
C GLU A 58 10.07 12.96 14.67
N LYS A 59 9.95 13.45 13.42
CA LYS A 59 10.33 12.72 12.20
C LYS A 59 9.70 11.31 12.15
N ARG A 60 8.45 11.19 12.60
CA ARG A 60 7.70 9.94 12.64
C ARG A 60 6.63 9.92 11.56
N LEU A 61 6.59 8.83 10.79
CA LEU A 61 5.53 8.57 9.84
C LEU A 61 4.21 8.28 10.58
N LYS A 62 3.12 8.76 10.01
CA LYS A 62 1.74 8.52 10.45
C LYS A 62 0.93 8.10 9.23
N LEU A 63 0.27 6.95 9.33
CA LEU A 63 -0.78 6.56 8.41
C LEU A 63 -2.09 7.18 8.87
N ILE A 64 -2.81 7.80 7.94
CA ILE A 64 -4.10 8.44 8.18
C ILE A 64 -5.16 7.85 7.26
N ASP A 65 -6.42 8.20 7.51
CA ASP A 65 -7.59 7.86 6.67
C ASP A 65 -7.94 6.36 6.62
N PHE A 66 -8.50 5.87 7.72
CA PHE A 66 -9.04 4.51 7.83
C PHE A 66 -10.47 4.39 7.25
N GLY A 67 -10.90 5.30 6.38
CA GLY A 67 -12.27 5.30 5.82
C GLY A 67 -12.62 4.04 5.02
N PHE A 68 -11.59 3.37 4.47
CA PHE A 68 -11.73 2.06 3.81
C PHE A 68 -11.22 0.91 4.66
N ALA A 69 -10.83 1.10 5.93
CA ALA A 69 -10.30 0.00 6.71
C ALA A 69 -11.35 -1.08 6.99
N PHE A 70 -10.91 -2.32 7.07
CA PHE A 70 -11.72 -3.47 7.45
C PHE A 70 -10.96 -4.30 8.47
N LYS A 71 -11.66 -4.82 9.47
CA LYS A 71 -11.09 -5.71 10.48
C LYS A 71 -11.66 -7.12 10.28
N TYR A 72 -10.81 -8.14 10.19
CA TYR A 72 -11.30 -9.52 10.19
C TYR A 72 -11.94 -9.82 11.54
N GLU A 73 -13.14 -10.37 11.52
CA GLU A 73 -13.77 -10.91 12.72
C GLU A 73 -13.33 -12.34 12.95
N ILE A 74 -13.07 -12.68 14.21
CA ILE A 74 -12.72 -14.05 14.60
C ILE A 74 -13.93 -14.94 14.27
N ASN A 75 -13.70 -15.99 13.47
CA ASN A 75 -14.69 -16.98 13.00
C ASN A 75 -15.65 -16.54 11.88
N GLU A 76 -15.51 -15.35 11.29
CA GLU A 76 -16.17 -15.07 10.00
C GLU A 76 -15.23 -15.46 8.83
N MET A 77 -15.77 -16.12 7.80
CA MET A 77 -15.02 -16.26 6.55
C MET A 77 -14.83 -14.86 5.95
N PRO A 78 -13.63 -14.51 5.42
CA PRO A 78 -13.43 -13.29 4.67
C PRO A 78 -14.49 -13.19 3.57
N LYS A 79 -15.42 -12.24 3.71
CA LYS A 79 -16.40 -11.97 2.67
C LYS A 79 -15.66 -11.23 1.58
N LYS A 80 -15.86 -11.60 0.30
CA LYS A 80 -15.36 -10.77 -0.81
C LYS A 80 -15.92 -9.35 -0.61
N LEU A 81 -15.03 -8.37 -0.51
CA LEU A 81 -15.41 -6.99 -0.22
C LEU A 81 -15.45 -6.18 -1.51
N PRO A 82 -16.27 -5.12 -1.60
CA PRO A 82 -16.18 -4.20 -2.71
C PRO A 82 -14.74 -3.68 -2.87
N ILE A 83 -14.29 -3.60 -4.13
CA ILE A 83 -13.02 -2.97 -4.46
C ILE A 83 -13.12 -1.48 -4.13
N PHE A 84 -12.33 -1.05 -3.16
CA PHE A 84 -12.15 0.34 -2.78
C PHE A 84 -10.67 0.72 -2.78
N GLY A 85 -10.41 2.03 -2.71
CA GLY A 85 -9.07 2.60 -2.70
C GLY A 85 -8.59 3.06 -4.07
N THR A 86 -7.38 3.61 -4.09
CA THR A 86 -6.77 4.23 -5.27
C THR A 86 -6.00 3.21 -6.10
N VAL A 87 -6.33 3.08 -7.39
CA VAL A 87 -5.73 2.07 -8.29
C VAL A 87 -4.21 2.26 -8.52
N THR A 88 -3.70 3.48 -8.47
CA THR A 88 -2.33 3.82 -8.84
C THR A 88 -1.27 3.07 -8.01
N TYR A 89 -1.54 2.87 -6.72
CA TYR A 89 -0.63 2.25 -5.77
C TYR A 89 -1.06 0.84 -5.37
N ALA A 90 -2.20 0.37 -5.90
CA ALA A 90 -2.79 -0.91 -5.56
C ALA A 90 -1.96 -2.09 -6.09
N THR A 91 -2.25 -3.29 -5.56
CA THR A 91 -1.57 -4.53 -5.95
C THR A 91 -1.89 -4.94 -7.38
N TYR A 92 -0.96 -5.64 -8.03
CA TYR A 92 -1.19 -6.19 -9.37
C TYR A 92 -2.44 -7.08 -9.39
N GLU A 93 -2.62 -7.92 -8.39
CA GLU A 93 -3.75 -8.86 -8.28
C GLU A 93 -5.10 -8.15 -8.17
N LEU A 94 -5.19 -7.06 -7.40
CA LEU A 94 -6.41 -6.24 -7.31
C LEU A 94 -6.69 -5.55 -8.65
N LEU A 95 -5.66 -4.99 -9.29
CA LEU A 95 -5.81 -4.32 -10.59
C LEU A 95 -6.29 -5.29 -11.67
N THR A 96 -5.75 -6.51 -11.70
CA THR A 96 -6.21 -7.57 -12.61
C THR A 96 -7.66 -7.92 -12.35
N CYS A 97 -8.04 -8.17 -11.09
CA CYS A 97 -9.42 -8.46 -10.72
C CYS A 97 -10.37 -7.33 -11.13
N TYR A 98 -9.97 -6.07 -10.93
CA TYR A 98 -10.78 -4.93 -11.30
C TYR A 98 -10.93 -4.82 -12.84
N TYR A 99 -9.84 -4.99 -13.58
CA TYR A 99 -9.84 -4.97 -15.03
C TYR A 99 -10.73 -6.07 -15.64
N GLU A 100 -10.62 -7.29 -15.14
CA GLU A 100 -11.45 -8.43 -15.57
C GLU A 100 -12.93 -8.17 -15.29
N SER A 101 -13.24 -7.63 -14.12
CA SER A 101 -14.62 -7.31 -13.74
C SER A 101 -15.25 -6.26 -14.65
N ILE A 102 -14.52 -5.19 -14.97
CA ILE A 102 -14.98 -4.16 -15.92
C ILE A 102 -15.18 -4.76 -17.31
N SER A 103 -14.22 -5.59 -17.77
CA SER A 103 -14.29 -6.26 -19.08
C SER A 103 -15.51 -7.17 -19.20
N ASN A 104 -15.88 -7.84 -18.11
CA ASN A 104 -17.06 -8.70 -18.02
C ASN A 104 -18.36 -7.94 -17.72
N LYS A 105 -18.36 -6.59 -17.73
CA LYS A 105 -19.50 -5.73 -17.39
C LYS A 105 -20.09 -6.03 -16.00
N GLN A 106 -19.25 -6.49 -15.07
CA GLN A 106 -19.65 -6.71 -13.68
C GLN A 106 -19.67 -5.38 -12.93
N TYR A 107 -20.85 -5.00 -12.45
CA TYR A 107 -21.04 -3.83 -11.60
C TYR A 107 -20.74 -4.19 -10.15
N ALA A 108 -20.01 -3.32 -9.43
CA ALA A 108 -19.56 -3.53 -8.04
C ALA A 108 -18.67 -4.79 -7.86
N PRO A 109 -17.45 -4.80 -8.44
CA PRO A 109 -16.54 -5.93 -8.31
C PRO A 109 -16.16 -6.17 -6.85
N LEU A 110 -16.06 -7.46 -6.51
CA LEU A 110 -15.65 -7.89 -5.18
C LEU A 110 -14.26 -8.53 -5.26
N TYR A 111 -13.42 -8.19 -4.29
CA TYR A 111 -12.06 -8.70 -4.15
C TYR A 111 -11.87 -9.35 -2.78
N ASP A 112 -11.10 -10.42 -2.77
CA ASP A 112 -10.69 -11.09 -1.55
C ASP A 112 -9.37 -10.45 -1.10
N TYR A 113 -9.47 -9.49 -0.17
CA TYR A 113 -8.29 -8.82 0.37
C TYR A 113 -7.54 -9.81 1.27
N GLU A 114 -6.28 -10.06 0.94
CA GLU A 114 -5.35 -10.80 1.80
C GLU A 114 -4.87 -9.93 2.96
N ARG A 115 -4.50 -10.53 4.11
CA ARG A 115 -3.88 -9.80 5.23
C ARG A 115 -2.60 -9.05 4.82
N THR A 116 -1.88 -9.59 3.83
CA THR A 116 -0.64 -9.01 3.30
C THR A 116 -0.86 -7.91 2.23
N PHE A 117 -2.11 -7.63 1.86
CA PHE A 117 -2.46 -6.65 0.81
C PHE A 117 -1.80 -5.30 1.04
N ASP A 118 -1.92 -4.76 2.25
CA ASP A 118 -1.38 -3.46 2.62
C ASP A 118 0.15 -3.42 2.54
N LEU A 119 0.82 -4.54 2.79
CA LEU A 119 2.28 -4.62 2.68
C LEU A 119 2.75 -4.55 1.23
N LYS A 120 2.00 -5.15 0.30
CA LYS A 120 2.22 -5.03 -1.15
C LYS A 120 2.02 -3.57 -1.60
N CYS A 121 0.96 -2.91 -1.13
CA CYS A 121 0.73 -1.48 -1.39
C CYS A 121 1.84 -0.59 -0.79
N ALA A 122 2.30 -0.89 0.43
CA ALA A 122 3.41 -0.17 1.05
C ALA A 122 4.71 -0.33 0.26
N LEU A 123 5.01 -1.54 -0.24
CA LEU A 123 6.15 -1.77 -1.13
C LEU A 123 6.05 -0.93 -2.41
N ASN A 124 4.87 -0.88 -3.05
CA ASN A 124 4.63 -0.02 -4.22
C ASN A 124 4.91 1.45 -3.91
N VAL A 125 4.44 1.95 -2.76
CA VAL A 125 4.69 3.33 -2.32
C VAL A 125 6.18 3.58 -2.07
N ILE A 126 6.90 2.64 -1.47
CA ILE A 126 8.34 2.75 -1.24
C ILE A 126 9.07 2.83 -2.58
N ILE A 127 8.78 1.90 -3.51
CA ILE A 127 9.37 1.88 -4.86
C ILE A 127 9.11 3.19 -5.59
N TYR A 128 7.87 3.70 -5.55
CA TYR A 128 7.50 5.00 -6.11
C TYR A 128 8.31 6.16 -5.51
N LYS A 129 8.58 6.14 -4.20
CA LYS A 129 9.29 7.23 -3.51
C LYS A 129 10.80 7.20 -3.69
N ILE A 130 11.38 6.06 -4.08
CA ILE A 130 12.83 5.91 -4.25
C ILE A 130 13.28 5.81 -5.71
N SER A 131 12.42 5.39 -6.64
CA SER A 131 12.77 5.31 -8.06
C SER A 131 12.24 6.53 -8.81
N ASN A 132 13.15 7.37 -9.32
CA ASN A 132 12.81 8.54 -10.15
C ASN A 132 11.98 8.14 -11.38
N LYS A 133 12.30 7.01 -12.00
CA LYS A 133 11.59 6.53 -13.18
C LYS A 133 10.16 6.11 -12.86
N VAL A 134 9.97 5.32 -11.81
CA VAL A 134 8.61 4.97 -11.33
C VAL A 134 7.85 6.22 -10.91
N GLN A 135 8.51 7.18 -10.27
CA GLN A 135 7.90 8.45 -9.88
C GLN A 135 7.38 9.24 -11.08
N ILE A 136 8.18 9.41 -12.13
CA ILE A 136 7.77 10.10 -13.36
C ILE A 136 6.58 9.38 -14.01
N GLU A 137 6.65 8.06 -14.15
CA GLU A 137 5.59 7.27 -14.78
C GLU A 137 4.29 7.32 -13.97
N LEU A 138 4.33 7.13 -12.65
CA LEU A 138 3.14 7.18 -11.80
C LEU A 138 2.52 8.57 -11.72
N ASN A 139 3.34 9.62 -11.67
CA ASN A 139 2.83 11.00 -11.68
C ASN A 139 2.09 11.31 -12.99
N ALA A 140 2.56 10.77 -14.12
CA ALA A 140 1.86 10.89 -15.39
C ALA A 140 0.55 10.07 -15.40
N ILE A 141 0.58 8.86 -14.84
CA ILE A 141 -0.61 7.99 -14.70
C ILE A 141 -1.71 8.64 -13.87
N GLU A 142 -1.35 9.38 -12.81
CA GLU A 142 -2.33 10.08 -11.96
C GLU A 142 -3.16 11.13 -12.71
N GLN A 143 -2.64 11.68 -13.82
CA GLN A 143 -3.34 12.66 -14.64
C GLN A 143 -4.31 12.05 -15.67
N LEU A 144 -4.34 10.72 -15.80
CA LEU A 144 -5.17 10.03 -16.79
C LEU A 144 -6.61 9.81 -16.33
N SER A 145 -7.49 9.53 -17.29
CA SER A 145 -8.87 9.12 -17.01
C SER A 145 -8.91 7.79 -16.24
N PRO A 146 -9.97 7.47 -15.46
CA PRO A 146 -10.01 6.25 -14.65
C PRO A 146 -9.72 4.94 -15.41
N PRO A 147 -10.26 4.69 -16.62
CA PRO A 147 -9.96 3.47 -17.37
C PRO A 147 -8.49 3.37 -17.79
N GLU A 148 -7.91 4.48 -18.26
CA GLU A 148 -6.51 4.55 -18.67
C GLU A 148 -5.58 4.40 -17.46
N LYS A 149 -5.94 5.03 -16.34
CA LYS A 149 -5.20 4.94 -15.08
C LYS A 149 -5.08 3.49 -14.61
N LEU A 150 -6.17 2.72 -14.64
CA LEU A 150 -6.17 1.29 -14.33
C LEU A 150 -5.21 0.50 -15.22
N LEU A 151 -5.36 0.63 -16.55
CA LEU A 151 -4.55 -0.13 -17.52
C LEU A 151 -3.06 0.20 -17.40
N ARG A 152 -2.73 1.48 -17.25
CA ARG A 152 -1.33 1.93 -17.15
C ARG A 152 -0.71 1.57 -15.81
N SER A 153 -1.46 1.60 -14.72
CA SER A 153 -0.99 1.11 -13.41
C SER A 153 -0.70 -0.39 -13.46
N LEU A 154 -1.60 -1.17 -14.05
CA LEU A 154 -1.43 -2.62 -14.22
C LEU A 154 -0.15 -2.94 -15.01
N THR A 155 0.03 -2.27 -16.15
CA THR A 155 1.22 -2.45 -17.01
C THR A 155 2.51 -2.06 -16.28
N LEU A 156 2.51 -0.96 -15.53
CA LEU A 156 3.67 -0.52 -14.77
C LEU A 156 4.08 -1.58 -13.73
N TRP A 157 3.16 -1.99 -12.86
CA TRP A 157 3.48 -2.92 -11.78
C TRP A 157 3.85 -4.32 -12.29
N GLU A 158 3.25 -4.75 -13.40
CA GLU A 158 3.65 -5.98 -14.09
C GLU A 158 5.09 -5.89 -14.60
N ASN A 159 5.46 -4.77 -15.23
CA ASN A 159 6.81 -4.54 -15.72
C ASN A 159 7.82 -4.44 -14.58
N CYS A 160 7.48 -3.77 -13.47
CA CYS A 160 8.31 -3.75 -12.27
C CYS A 160 8.57 -5.19 -11.77
N LYS A 161 7.52 -6.02 -11.66
CA LYS A 161 7.64 -7.43 -11.24
C LYS A 161 8.52 -8.24 -12.18
N LYS A 162 8.37 -8.06 -13.49
CA LYS A 162 9.13 -8.83 -14.51
C LYS A 162 10.59 -8.42 -14.64
N LYS A 163 10.90 -7.12 -14.51
CA LYS A 163 12.23 -6.57 -14.82
C LYS A 163 13.11 -6.35 -13.60
N ASN A 164 12.53 -6.21 -12.41
CA ASN A 164 13.29 -5.94 -11.19
C ASN A 164 13.28 -7.14 -10.26
N GLN A 165 14.41 -7.85 -10.21
CA GLN A 165 14.58 -9.03 -9.37
C GLN A 165 14.38 -8.72 -7.88
N ILE A 166 14.88 -7.58 -7.38
CA ILE A 166 14.75 -7.22 -5.96
C ILE A 166 13.27 -6.99 -5.61
N TYR A 167 12.52 -6.31 -6.46
CA TYR A 167 11.08 -6.11 -6.26
C TYR A 167 10.32 -7.45 -6.35
N SER A 168 10.67 -8.32 -7.29
CA SER A 168 10.12 -9.67 -7.40
C SER A 168 10.40 -10.51 -6.15
N ASP A 169 11.63 -10.47 -5.63
CA ASP A 169 12.04 -11.17 -4.41
C ASP A 169 11.29 -10.65 -3.19
N LEU A 170 11.13 -9.33 -3.06
CA LEU A 170 10.36 -8.70 -1.98
C LEU A 170 8.88 -9.11 -2.04
N LEU A 171 8.26 -9.13 -3.23
CA LEU A 171 6.91 -9.66 -3.40
C LEU A 171 6.82 -11.16 -3.03
N GLY A 172 7.83 -11.94 -3.40
CA GLY A 172 7.94 -13.36 -3.05
C GLY A 172 7.99 -13.57 -1.53
N LEU A 173 8.74 -12.73 -0.81
CA LEU A 173 8.75 -12.74 0.65
C LEU A 173 7.39 -12.40 1.22
N ILE A 174 6.73 -11.34 0.71
CA ILE A 174 5.39 -10.93 1.17
C ILE A 174 4.37 -12.07 1.01
N ASN A 175 4.40 -12.78 -0.12
CA ASN A 175 3.48 -13.88 -0.39
C ASN A 175 3.67 -15.10 0.52
N ASN A 176 4.85 -15.23 1.15
CA ASN A 176 5.16 -16.31 2.08
C ASN A 176 5.02 -15.88 3.55
N LEU A 177 4.62 -14.64 3.83
CA LEU A 177 4.42 -14.18 5.21
C LEU A 177 3.22 -14.87 5.83
N SER A 178 3.46 -15.51 6.98
CA SER A 178 2.42 -16.17 7.76
C SER A 178 2.33 -15.64 9.19
N VAL A 179 3.44 -15.12 9.72
CA VAL A 179 3.56 -14.62 11.09
C VAL A 179 4.36 -13.32 11.15
N SER A 180 4.19 -12.56 12.23
CA SER A 180 4.81 -11.24 12.40
C SER A 180 6.35 -11.29 12.35
N SER A 181 6.97 -12.40 12.78
CA SER A 181 8.43 -12.57 12.73
C SER A 181 8.99 -12.60 11.30
N ASP A 182 8.16 -12.85 10.29
CA ASP A 182 8.60 -12.91 8.91
C ASP A 182 8.91 -11.50 8.34
N PHE A 183 8.41 -10.43 8.98
CA PHE A 183 8.68 -9.03 8.60
C PHE A 183 10.17 -8.66 8.75
N ASP A 184 10.89 -9.23 9.72
CA ASP A 184 12.33 -8.99 9.89
C ASP A 184 13.14 -9.41 8.64
N GLY A 185 12.72 -10.50 7.99
CA GLY A 185 13.30 -10.99 6.74
C GLY A 185 13.06 -10.01 5.59
N PHE A 186 11.85 -9.47 5.51
CA PHE A 186 11.47 -8.44 4.55
C PHE A 186 12.28 -7.16 4.75
N GLU A 187 12.40 -6.66 5.97
CA GLU A 187 13.17 -5.44 6.26
C GLU A 187 14.63 -5.55 5.83
N ARG A 188 15.30 -6.68 6.12
CA ARG A 188 16.69 -6.89 5.69
C ARG A 188 16.86 -6.82 4.17
N GLN A 189 15.88 -7.31 3.41
CA GLN A 189 15.92 -7.26 1.94
C GLN A 189 15.55 -5.87 1.43
N LEU A 190 14.65 -5.16 2.13
CA LEU A 190 14.34 -3.77 1.86
C LEU A 190 15.56 -2.86 2.00
N GLU A 191 16.44 -3.10 2.98
CA GLU A 191 17.70 -2.36 3.11
C GLU A 191 18.58 -2.51 1.85
N LYS A 192 18.69 -3.73 1.31
CA LYS A 192 19.48 -3.97 0.09
C LYS A 192 18.95 -3.18 -1.10
N LEU A 193 17.63 -3.03 -1.22
CA LEU A 193 17.01 -2.20 -2.26
C LEU A 193 17.52 -0.74 -2.21
N TYR A 194 17.73 -0.19 -1.01
CA TYR A 194 18.29 1.15 -0.84
C TYR A 194 19.80 1.21 -1.12
N TYR A 195 20.56 0.16 -0.76
CA TYR A 195 22.02 0.11 -0.96
C TYR A 195 22.47 -0.25 -2.37
N CYS A 196 21.68 -1.02 -3.12
CA CYS A 196 21.95 -1.32 -4.53
C CYS A 196 21.81 -0.09 -5.45
N GLY A 197 21.38 1.06 -4.92
CA GLY A 197 21.22 2.29 -5.66
C GLY A 197 19.87 2.35 -6.39
N THR A 198 19.24 3.52 -6.35
CA THR A 198 17.93 3.79 -6.97
C THR A 198 17.91 3.62 -8.50
N ASN A 199 19.10 3.52 -9.12
CA ASN A 199 19.30 3.30 -10.55
C ASN A 199 19.09 1.84 -10.99
N ILE A 200 18.97 0.89 -10.07
CA ILE A 200 18.71 -0.53 -10.38
C ILE A 200 17.19 -0.85 -10.38
N ILE A 201 16.36 0.14 -10.03
CA ILE A 201 14.92 0.00 -10.12
C ILE A 201 14.48 0.45 -11.52
N ILE A 202 14.59 -0.52 -12.44
CA ILE A 202 14.20 -0.58 -13.87
C ILE A 202 15.35 -0.43 -14.88
#